data_AF-A0A2N4TZB1-F1
#
_entry.id   AF-A0A2N4TZB1-F1
#
_cell.length_a   1.000
_cell.length_b   1.000
_cell.length_c   1.000
_cell.angle_alpha   90.00
_cell.angle_beta   90.00
_cell.angle_gamma   90.00
#
_symmetry.space_group_name_H-M   'P 1'
#
loop_
_entity.id
_entity.type
_entity.pdbx_description
1 polymer ?
#
loop_
_entity_poly.entity_id
_entity_poly.type
_entity_poly.pdbx_seq_one_letter_code
_entity_poly.pdbx_strand_id
1 'polypeptide(L)' 'MNWTSPAEFFAMGGYGLYVWGSFGIAIVVLGAEWYLLRQRRLAALSLVKRRLILREEESR' A
#
# COMPACT_ATOMS: atom_id res chain seq x y z
N MET A 1 26.90 -23.26 12.89
CA MET A 1 27.19 -22.30 11.80
C MET A 1 26.56 -20.98 12.18
N ASN A 2 27.37 -20.01 12.60
CA ASN A 2 26.91 -18.71 13.06
C ASN A 2 26.50 -17.86 11.85
N TRP A 3 25.21 -17.56 11.75
CA TRP A 3 24.65 -16.64 10.77
C TRP A 3 24.94 -15.23 11.27
N THR A 4 26.14 -14.73 10.97
CA THR A 4 26.73 -13.61 11.73
C THR A 4 26.45 -12.25 11.08
N SER A 5 25.89 -12.20 9.87
CA SER A 5 25.56 -10.91 9.24
C SER A 5 24.42 -10.99 8.21
N PRO A 6 23.45 -10.06 8.24
CA PRO A 6 22.53 -9.82 7.13
C PRO A 6 23.26 -9.57 5.81
N ALA A 7 24.48 -8.99 5.86
CA ALA A 7 25.29 -8.72 4.68
C ALA A 7 25.70 -9.99 3.93
N GLU A 8 25.91 -11.12 4.62
CA GLU A 8 26.19 -12.41 3.97
C GLU A 8 24.99 -12.94 3.20
N PHE A 9 23.77 -12.61 3.64
CA PHE A 9 22.51 -13.00 2.98
C PHE A 9 22.25 -12.21 1.70
N PHE A 10 22.60 -10.92 1.68
CA PHE A 10 22.59 -10.10 0.47
C PHE A 10 23.73 -10.47 -0.49
N ALA A 11 24.88 -10.91 0.05
CA ALA A 11 26.06 -11.31 -0.71
C ALA A 11 26.06 -12.79 -1.15
N MET A 12 24.98 -13.56 -0.96
CA MET A 12 24.83 -14.94 -1.44
C MET A 12 24.73 -15.00 -2.99
N GLY A 13 25.81 -14.67 -3.69
CA GLY A 13 26.15 -15.16 -5.04
C GLY A 13 25.05 -15.15 -6.11
N GLY A 14 24.09 -14.22 -6.07
CA GLY A 14 23.00 -14.10 -7.06
C GLY A 14 21.61 -14.60 -6.62
N TYR A 15 21.48 -15.34 -5.51
CA TYR A 15 20.17 -15.83 -5.02
C TYR A 15 19.38 -14.78 -4.23
N GLY A 16 20.06 -13.82 -3.60
CA GLY A 16 19.40 -12.75 -2.84
C GLY A 16 18.43 -11.92 -3.68
N LEU A 17 18.73 -11.72 -4.97
CA LEU A 17 17.88 -10.98 -5.91
C LEU A 17 16.50 -11.63 -6.11
N TYR A 18 16.40 -12.96 -6.10
CA TYR A 18 15.11 -13.66 -6.25
C TYR A 18 14.23 -13.52 -5.02
N VAL A 19 14.83 -13.66 -3.83
CA VAL A 19 14.11 -13.53 -2.56
C VAL A 19 13.66 -12.09 -2.38
N TRP A 20 14.60 -11.15 -2.41
CA TRP A 20 14.29 -9.73 -2.23
C TRP A 20 13.46 -9.14 -3.36
N GLY A 21 13.59 -9.63 -4.59
CA GLY A 21 12.72 -9.26 -5.70
C GLY A 21 11.26 -9.66 -5.45
N SER A 22 11.01 -10.88 -4.97
CA SER A 22 9.66 -11.35 -4.63
C SER A 22 9.04 -10.55 -3.48
N PHE A 23 9.82 -10.28 -2.42
CA PHE A 23 9.39 -9.40 -1.33
C PHE A 23 9.15 -7.96 -1.79
N GLY A 24 9.99 -7.43 -2.67
CA GLY A 24 9.83 -6.11 -3.26
C GLY A 24 8.53 -6.01 -4.07
N ILE A 25 8.25 -6.99 -4.92
CA ILE A 25 6.99 -7.08 -5.69
C ILE A 25 5.79 -7.15 -4.73
N ALA A 26 5.86 -7.97 -3.68
CA ALA A 26 4.78 -8.07 -2.69
C ALA A 26 4.52 -6.72 -2.00
N ILE A 27 5.56 -6.01 -1.57
CA ILE A 27 5.45 -4.67 -0.97
C ILE A 27 4.84 -3.67 -1.97
N VAL A 28 5.25 -3.72 -3.23
CA VAL A 28 4.71 -2.85 -4.28
C VAL A 28 3.21 -3.10 -4.49
N VAL A 29 2.80 -4.37 -4.59
CA VAL A 29 1.38 -4.73 -4.77
C VAL A 29 0.55 -4.28 -3.56
N LEU A 30 1.00 -4.56 -2.34
CA LEU A 30 0.32 -4.14 -1.12
C LEU A 30 0.25 -2.60 -1.00
N GLY A 31 1.32 -1.91 -1.36
CA GLY A 31 1.37 -0.45 -1.38
C GLY A 31 0.41 0.14 -2.42
N ALA A 32 0.33 -0.46 -3.61
CA ALA A 32 -0.61 -0.06 -4.65
C ALA A 32 -2.07 -0.27 -4.22
N GLU A 33 -2.40 -1.44 -3.67
CA GLU A 33 -3.74 -1.73 -3.14
C GLU A 33 -4.13 -0.74 -2.03
N TRP A 34 -3.23 -0.48 -1.08
CA TRP A 34 -3.44 0.52 -0.03
C TRP A 34 -3.73 1.90 -0.61
N TYR A 35 -2.93 2.32 -1.60
CA TYR A 35 -3.08 3.61 -2.24
C TYR A 35 -4.42 3.74 -2.98
N LEU A 36 -4.79 2.73 -3.76
CA LEU A 36 -6.07 2.67 -4.46
C LEU A 36 -7.24 2.67 -3.47
N LEU A 37 -7.16 1.91 -2.39
CA LEU A 37 -8.19 1.88 -1.36
C LEU A 37 -8.36 3.24 -0.68
N ARG A 38 -7.25 3.94 -0.40
CA ARG A 38 -7.26 5.30 0.16
C ARG A 38 -7.94 6.28 -0.79
N GLN A 39 -7.61 6.23 -2.08
CA GLN A 39 -8.26 7.05 -3.11
C GLN A 39 -9.77 6.80 -3.15
N ARG A 40 -10.20 5.54 -3.17
CA ARG A 40 -11.63 5.17 -3.15
C ARG A 40 -12.35 5.65 -1.91
N ARG A 41 -11.71 5.54 -0.74
CA ARG A 41 -12.26 6.04 0.53
C ARG A 41 -12.45 7.56 0.51
N LEU A 42 -11.47 8.30 0.01
CA LEU A 42 -11.58 9.76 -0.10
C LEU A 42 -12.70 10.17 -1.08
N ALA A 43 -12.81 9.48 -2.22
CA ALA A 43 -13.89 9.69 -3.17
C ALA A 43 -15.27 9.44 -2.52
N ALA A 44 -15.45 8.31 -1.84
CA ALA A 44 -16.69 7.98 -1.15
C ALA A 44 -17.06 9.01 -0.07
N LEU A 45 -16.09 9.46 0.74
CA LEU A 45 -16.32 10.48 1.76
C LEU A 45 -16.73 11.83 1.15
N SER A 46 -16.10 12.22 0.03
CA SER A 46 -16.48 13.45 -0.66
C SER A 46 -17.91 13.41 -1.21
N LEU A 47 -18.37 12.24 -1.68
CA LEU A 47 -19.75 12.04 -2.13
C LEU A 47 -20.74 12.13 -0.97
N VAL A 48 -20.44 11.51 0.17
CA VAL A 48 -21.29 11.61 1.37
C VAL A 48 -21.38 13.06 1.85
N LYS A 49 -20.25 13.77 1.92
CA LYS A 49 -20.23 15.18 2.32
C LYS A 49 -21.09 16.06 1.40
N ARG A 50 -21.02 15.86 0.08
CA ARG A 50 -21.86 16.57 -0.89
C ARG A 50 -23.35 16.31 -0.69
N ARG A 51 -23.74 15.06 -0.41
CA ARG A 51 -25.16 14.71 -0.16
C ARG A 51 -25.71 15.35 1.12
N LEU A 52 -24.88 15.48 2.16
CA LEU A 52 -25.30 16.13 3.41
C LEU A 52 -25.57 17.62 3.20
N ILE A 53 -24.68 18.32 2.48
CA ILE A 53 -24.85 19.74 2.17
C ILE A 53 -26.15 19.99 1.37
N LEU A 54 -26.41 19.17 0.35
CA LEU A 54 -27.63 19.31 -0.46
C LEU A 54 -28.92 19.03 0.35
N ARG A 55 -28.89 18.06 1.28
CA ARG A 55 -30.02 17.80 2.19
C ARG A 55 -30.29 18.95 3.15
N GLU A 56 -29.24 19.62 3.60
CA GLU A 56 -29.35 20.78 4.49
C GLU A 56 -29.96 21.98 3.75
N GLU A 57 -29.63 22.16 2.47
CA GLU A 57 -30.25 23.17 1.61
C GLU A 57 -31.72 22.86 1.27
N GLU A 58 -32.08 21.60 1.06
CA GLU A 58 -33.47 21.18 0.76
C GLU A 58 -34.40 21.27 1.98
N SER A 59 -33.86 21.16 3.19
CA SER A 59 -34.62 21.21 4.44
C SER A 59 -34.89 22.63 4.97
N ARG A 60 -34.40 23.67 4.29
CA ARG A 60 -34.46 25.07 4.73
C ARG A 60 -35.40 25.89 3.86
#